data_AF-A0A2U1UHF6-F1
#
_entry.id   AF-A0A2U1UHF6-F1
#
_cell.length_a   1.000
_cell.length_b   1.000
_cell.length_c   1.000
_cell.angle_alpha   90.00
_cell.angle_beta   90.00
_cell.angle_gamma   90.00
#
_symmetry.space_group_name_H-M   'P 1'
#
loop_
_entity.id
_entity.type
_entity.pdbx_description
1 polymer ?
#
loop_
_entity_poly.entity_id
_entity_poly.type
_entity_poly.pdbx_seq_one_letter_code
_entity_poly.pdbx_strand_id
1 'polypeptide(L)'
;MNTPINFRTNVFDLKTSLDVLFYLCAIEGELYTARACRRLGLRQEREAPHELTDLENTVISVGETFGFFLYYLKRDVLPELSESGREVLSNLHRLGNEVHAEAWAWSLSNGKINGEGDEAIAVLGF
;
A
#
# COMPACT_ATOMS: atom_id res chain seq x y z
N MET A 1 25.53 -2.78 -3.98
CA MET A 1 24.48 -3.82 -4.05
C MET A 1 23.19 -3.14 -3.64
N ASN A 2 22.26 -2.94 -4.58
CA ASN A 2 20.96 -2.37 -4.26
C ASN A 2 20.09 -3.49 -3.69
N THR A 3 19.76 -3.39 -2.41
CA THR A 3 18.78 -4.26 -1.77
C THR A 3 17.46 -4.14 -2.55
N PRO A 4 16.81 -5.25 -2.95
CA PRO A 4 15.51 -5.16 -3.58
C PRO A 4 14.53 -4.50 -2.61
N ILE A 5 13.94 -3.38 -3.03
CA ILE A 5 12.90 -2.68 -2.28
C ILE A 5 11.68 -3.60 -2.21
N ASN A 6 11.18 -3.84 -0.99
CA ASN A 6 9.93 -4.56 -0.74
C ASN A 6 8.85 -3.52 -0.43
N PHE A 7 7.56 -3.81 -0.62
CA PHE A 7 6.47 -2.92 -0.20
C PHE A 7 6.52 -2.60 1.32
N ARG A 8 7.22 -3.41 2.13
CA ARG A 8 7.51 -3.16 3.54
C ARG A 8 8.67 -2.18 3.79
N THR A 9 9.33 -1.69 2.75
CA THR A 9 10.33 -0.62 2.87
C THR A 9 9.65 0.63 3.44
N ASN A 10 10.30 1.29 4.40
CA ASN A 10 9.78 2.55 4.93
C ASN A 10 9.76 3.59 3.80
N VAL A 11 8.64 4.30 3.61
CA VAL A 11 8.51 5.31 2.54
C VAL A 11 9.56 6.41 2.66
N PHE A 12 10.08 6.68 3.87
CA PHE A 12 11.14 7.66 4.09
C PHE A 12 12.51 7.20 3.59
N ASP A 13 12.68 5.91 3.27
CA ASP A 13 13.89 5.37 2.66
C ASP A 13 13.91 5.55 1.14
N LEU A 14 12.80 5.96 0.52
CA LEU A 14 12.72 6.21 -0.92
C LEU A 14 13.44 7.52 -1.26
N LYS A 15 14.55 7.45 -2.01
CA LYS A 15 15.41 8.62 -2.31
C LYS A 15 15.33 9.08 -3.76
N THR A 16 14.84 8.23 -4.65
CA THR A 16 14.78 8.50 -6.09
C THR A 16 13.42 8.13 -6.68
N SER A 17 13.08 8.68 -7.85
CA SER A 17 11.89 8.27 -8.61
C SER A 17 11.91 6.77 -8.97
N LEU A 18 13.11 6.17 -9.08
CA LEU A 18 13.26 4.73 -9.32
C LEU A 18 12.89 3.93 -8.07
N ASP A 19 13.28 4.39 -6.88
CA ASP A 19 12.89 3.75 -5.62
C ASP A 19 11.37 3.77 -5.46
N VAL A 20 10.75 4.92 -5.76
CA VAL A 20 9.28 5.06 -5.73
C VAL A 20 8.62 4.13 -6.76
N LEU A 21 9.16 4.03 -7.97
CA LEU A 21 8.65 3.09 -8.97
C LEU A 21 8.72 1.64 -8.48
N PHE A 22 9.88 1.20 -7.96
CA PHE A 22 10.01 -0.17 -7.43
C PHE A 22 9.08 -0.43 -6.26
N TYR A 23 8.91 0.55 -5.37
CA TYR A 23 7.95 0.48 -4.29
C TYR A 23 6.52 0.28 -4.79
N LEU A 24 6.08 1.07 -5.77
CA LEU A 24 4.76 0.95 -6.39
C LEU A 24 4.57 -0.40 -7.10
N CYS A 25 5.59 -0.88 -7.83
CA CYS A 25 5.55 -2.19 -8.48
C CYS A 25 5.45 -3.33 -7.46
N ALA A 26 6.07 -3.22 -6.29
CA ALA A 26 5.95 -4.22 -5.23
C ALA A 26 4.50 -4.30 -4.70
N ILE A 27 3.87 -3.13 -4.44
CA ILE A 27 2.45 -3.04 -4.06
C ILE A 27 1.57 -3.66 -5.16
N GLU A 28 1.84 -3.35 -6.42
CA GLU A 28 1.08 -3.87 -7.56
C GLU A 28 1.16 -5.40 -7.65
N GLY A 29 2.35 -5.97 -7.42
CA GLY A 29 2.57 -7.42 -7.39
C GLY A 29 1.78 -8.14 -6.30
N GLU A 30 1.71 -7.56 -5.10
CA GLU A 30 0.89 -8.08 -4.00
C GLU A 30 -0.61 -8.05 -4.36
N LEU A 31 -1.09 -6.95 -4.95
CA LEU A 31 -2.49 -6.85 -5.39
C LEU A 31 -2.81 -7.84 -6.51
N TYR A 32 -1.90 -8.07 -7.47
CA TYR A 32 -2.11 -9.10 -8.49
C TYR A 32 -2.20 -10.50 -7.88
N THR A 33 -1.35 -10.79 -6.90
CA THR A 33 -1.37 -12.07 -6.16
C THR A 33 -2.68 -12.23 -5.41
N ALA A 34 -3.09 -11.21 -4.65
CA ALA A 34 -4.35 -11.20 -3.92
C ALA A 34 -5.57 -11.36 -4.85
N ARG A 35 -5.57 -10.68 -6.00
CA ARG A 35 -6.60 -10.83 -7.04
C ARG A 35 -6.68 -12.25 -7.57
N ALA A 36 -5.53 -12.90 -7.80
CA ALA A 36 -5.47 -14.29 -8.23
C ALA A 36 -6.03 -15.24 -7.15
N CYS A 37 -5.64 -15.06 -5.88
CA CYS A 37 -6.18 -15.82 -4.76
C CYS A 37 -7.71 -15.68 -4.67
N ARG A 38 -8.24 -14.45 -4.76
CA ARG A 38 -9.69 -14.19 -4.80
C ARG A 38 -10.39 -14.98 -5.90
N ARG A 39 -9.88 -14.87 -7.14
CA ARG A 39 -10.47 -15.56 -8.30
C ARG A 39 -10.48 -17.07 -8.16
N LEU A 40 -9.50 -17.63 -7.47
CA LEU A 40 -9.34 -19.08 -7.28
C LEU A 40 -10.04 -19.61 -6.02
N GLY A 41 -10.73 -18.76 -5.25
CA GLY A 41 -11.34 -19.20 -3.99
C GLY A 41 -10.36 -19.41 -2.84
N LEU A 42 -9.10 -18.98 -2.99
CA LEU A 42 -8.04 -19.19 -1.99
C LEU A 42 -8.05 -18.07 -0.94
N ARG A 43 -7.61 -18.39 0.28
CA ARG A 43 -7.39 -17.42 1.37
C ARG A 43 -8.65 -16.65 1.80
N GLN A 44 -9.82 -17.25 1.61
CA GLN A 44 -11.13 -16.66 1.93
C GLN A 44 -11.80 -17.32 3.14
N GLU A 45 -11.14 -18.30 3.76
CA GLU A 45 -11.61 -18.92 4.99
C GLU A 45 -11.28 -18.03 6.19
N ARG A 46 -12.20 -17.97 7.14
CA ARG A 46 -12.00 -17.30 8.42
C ARG A 46 -11.66 -18.34 9.47
N GLU A 47 -10.64 -18.08 10.27
CA GLU A 47 -10.29 -18.92 11.43
C GLU A 47 -11.40 -18.84 12.50
N ALA A 48 -11.92 -17.64 12.78
CA ALA A 48 -13.12 -17.41 13.58
C ALA A 48 -14.09 -16.40 12.92
N PRO A 49 -15.40 -16.40 13.27
CA PRO A 49 -16.40 -15.53 12.63
C PRO A 49 -16.12 -14.02 12.67
N HIS A 50 -15.31 -13.57 13.63
CA HIS A 50 -14.96 -12.16 13.83
C HIS A 50 -13.58 -11.79 13.29
N GLU A 51 -12.85 -12.77 12.76
CA GLU A 51 -11.50 -12.56 12.22
C GLU A 51 -11.55 -12.27 10.73
N LEU A 52 -10.52 -11.56 10.28
CA LEU A 52 -10.28 -11.31 8.88
C LEU A 52 -9.73 -12.57 8.22
N THR A 53 -10.15 -12.81 6.99
CA THR A 53 -9.50 -13.78 6.11
C THR A 53 -8.09 -13.34 5.75
N ASP A 54 -7.22 -14.28 5.38
CA ASP A 54 -5.88 -13.98 4.86
C ASP A 54 -5.89 -13.00 3.68
N LEU A 55 -6.91 -13.09 2.82
CA LEU A 55 -7.11 -12.16 1.70
C LEU A 55 -7.42 -10.75 2.22
N GLU A 56 -8.37 -10.62 3.15
CA GLU A 56 -8.73 -9.33 3.76
C GLU A 56 -7.50 -8.71 4.47
N ASN A 57 -6.76 -9.51 5.25
CA ASN A 57 -5.52 -9.09 5.90
C ASN A 57 -4.47 -8.57 4.90
N THR A 58 -4.30 -9.27 3.77
CA THR A 58 -3.37 -8.85 2.71
C THR A 58 -3.81 -7.52 2.10
N VAL A 59 -5.08 -7.38 1.72
CA VAL A 59 -5.60 -6.14 1.12
C VAL A 59 -5.53 -4.97 2.10
N ILE A 60 -5.80 -5.21 3.38
CA ILE A 60 -5.71 -4.19 4.42
C ILE A 60 -4.26 -3.74 4.59
N SER A 61 -3.32 -4.66 4.80
CA SER A 61 -1.91 -4.32 4.99
C SER A 61 -1.33 -3.55 3.80
N VAL A 62 -1.63 -4.00 2.58
CA VAL A 62 -1.16 -3.35 1.35
C VAL A 62 -1.82 -1.98 1.17
N GLY A 63 -3.12 -1.86 1.46
CA GLY A 63 -3.82 -0.59 1.33
C GLY A 63 -3.46 0.44 2.40
N GLU A 64 -3.16 0.03 3.64
CA GLU A 64 -2.62 0.93 4.66
C GLU A 64 -1.27 1.49 4.25
N THR A 65 -0.39 0.60 3.79
CA THR A 65 0.92 0.96 3.25
C THR A 65 0.79 1.96 2.10
N PHE A 66 -0.14 1.70 1.17
CA PHE A 66 -0.36 2.60 0.03
C PHE A 66 -1.02 3.93 0.44
N GLY A 67 -1.96 3.91 1.38
CA GLY A 67 -2.59 5.11 1.93
C GLY A 67 -1.58 6.03 2.62
N PHE A 68 -0.66 5.45 3.39
CA PHE A 68 0.46 6.15 4.02
C PHE A 68 1.40 6.77 2.97
N PHE A 69 1.78 6.00 1.95
CA PHE A 69 2.55 6.51 0.82
C PHE A 69 1.85 7.69 0.11
N LEU A 70 0.55 7.57 -0.18
CA LEU A 70 -0.22 8.64 -0.83
C LEU A 70 -0.30 9.91 0.02
N TYR A 71 -0.31 9.79 1.34
CA TYR A 71 -0.28 10.93 2.25
C TYR A 71 0.99 11.76 2.08
N TYR A 72 2.16 11.13 2.15
CA TYR A 72 3.45 11.81 2.00
C TYR A 72 3.74 12.26 0.56
N LEU A 73 3.27 11.52 -0.44
CA LEU A 73 3.35 11.94 -1.83
C LEU A 73 2.60 13.26 -2.07
N LYS A 74 1.40 13.43 -1.50
CA LYS A 74 0.60 14.66 -1.64
C LYS A 74 1.19 15.89 -0.93
N ARG A 75 2.18 15.68 -0.06
CA ARG A 75 2.87 16.72 0.72
C ARG A 75 4.27 17.03 0.18
N ASP A 76 4.61 16.49 -0.99
CA ASP A 76 5.91 16.66 -1.63
C ASP A 76 7.09 16.20 -0.74
N VAL A 77 6.85 15.24 0.16
CA VAL A 77 7.88 14.65 1.03
C VAL A 77 8.65 13.54 0.31
N LEU A 78 8.02 12.90 -0.68
CA LEU A 78 8.61 11.83 -1.46
C LEU A 78 9.16 12.34 -2.80
N PRO A 79 10.14 11.64 -3.40
CA PRO A 79 10.61 11.97 -4.74
C PRO A 79 9.48 12.03 -5.78
N GLU A 80 9.66 12.89 -6.79
CA GLU A 80 8.71 12.98 -7.90
C GLU A 80 8.52 11.64 -8.61
N LEU A 81 7.30 11.37 -9.06
CA LEU A 81 7.00 10.18 -9.84
C LEU A 81 7.61 10.27 -11.23
N SER A 82 8.21 9.18 -11.69
CA SER A 82 8.46 8.97 -13.11
C SER A 82 7.15 8.79 -13.88
N GLU A 83 7.20 8.82 -15.21
CA GLU A 83 6.04 8.50 -16.05
C GLU A 83 5.47 7.11 -15.76
N SER A 84 6.33 6.10 -15.73
CA SER A 84 5.95 4.73 -15.35
C SER A 84 5.41 4.66 -13.92
N GLY A 85 5.95 5.45 -12.99
CA GLY A 85 5.46 5.53 -11.62
C GLY A 85 4.01 6.03 -11.56
N ARG A 86 3.67 7.06 -12.35
CA ARG A 86 2.29 7.55 -12.47
C ARG A 86 1.35 6.51 -13.09
N GLU A 87 1.82 5.77 -14.09
CA GLU A 87 1.03 4.71 -14.71
C GLU A 87 0.67 3.62 -13.69
N VAL A 88 1.68 3.08 -12.97
CA VAL A 88 1.46 2.08 -11.92
C VAL A 88 0.53 2.63 -10.84
N LEU A 89 0.78 3.86 -10.37
CA LEU A 89 -0.07 4.51 -9.36
C LEU A 89 -1.54 4.53 -9.77
N SER A 90 -1.83 4.91 -11.02
CA SER A 90 -3.20 4.99 -11.53
C SER A 90 -3.89 3.62 -11.55
N ASN A 91 -3.10 2.55 -11.73
CA ASN A 91 -3.61 1.18 -11.80
C ASN A 91 -3.93 0.58 -10.42
N LEU A 92 -3.16 0.94 -9.39
CA LEU A 92 -3.29 0.39 -8.04
C LEU A 92 -4.69 0.59 -7.45
N HIS A 93 -5.31 1.76 -7.68
CA HIS A 93 -6.65 2.02 -7.16
C HIS A 93 -7.70 1.08 -7.77
N ARG A 94 -7.60 0.81 -9.08
CA ARG A 94 -8.47 -0.14 -9.77
C ARG A 94 -8.24 -1.55 -9.24
N LEU A 95 -6.99 -1.99 -9.12
CA LEU A 95 -6.64 -3.32 -8.65
C LEU A 95 -7.13 -3.59 -7.22
N GLY A 96 -6.92 -2.66 -6.29
CA GLY A 96 -7.39 -2.81 -4.92
C GLY A 96 -8.91 -2.98 -4.82
N ASN A 97 -9.66 -2.21 -5.60
CA ASN A 97 -11.12 -2.35 -5.70
C ASN A 97 -11.55 -3.69 -6.31
N GLU A 98 -10.82 -4.18 -7.33
CA GLU A 98 -11.05 -5.52 -7.92
C GLU A 98 -10.73 -6.65 -6.94
N VAL A 99 -9.84 -6.46 -5.97
CA VAL A 99 -9.55 -7.48 -4.96
C VAL A 99 -10.57 -7.42 -3.83
N HIS A 100 -10.74 -6.30 -3.15
CA HIS A 100 -11.72 -6.19 -2.07
C HIS A 100 -12.05 -4.73 -1.78
N ALA A 101 -13.07 -4.17 -2.45
CA ALA A 101 -13.38 -2.74 -2.42
C ALA A 101 -13.55 -2.14 -1.02
N GLU A 102 -14.30 -2.79 -0.12
CA GLU A 102 -14.55 -2.26 1.23
C GLU A 102 -13.27 -2.20 2.07
N ALA A 103 -12.59 -3.35 2.22
CA ALA A 103 -11.28 -3.45 2.88
C ALA A 103 -10.25 -2.46 2.30
N TRP A 104 -10.22 -2.30 0.97
CA TRP A 104 -9.31 -1.37 0.29
C TRP A 104 -9.62 0.09 0.63
N ALA A 105 -10.87 0.53 0.52
CA ALA A 105 -11.23 1.91 0.82
C ALA A 105 -10.97 2.27 2.29
N TRP A 106 -11.28 1.34 3.19
CA TRP A 106 -11.01 1.50 4.62
C TRP A 106 -9.50 1.59 4.90
N SER A 107 -8.70 0.69 4.33
CA SER A 107 -7.25 0.64 4.58
C SER A 107 -6.50 1.85 4.02
N LEU A 108 -6.88 2.38 2.87
CA LEU A 108 -6.34 3.65 2.36
C LEU A 108 -6.56 4.80 3.35
N SER A 109 -7.77 4.85 3.94
CA SER A 109 -8.13 5.88 4.92
C SER A 109 -7.32 5.70 6.20
N ASN A 110 -7.15 4.45 6.67
CA ASN A 110 -6.37 4.16 7.86
C ASN A 110 -4.87 4.46 7.67
N GLY A 111 -4.30 4.09 6.51
CA GLY A 111 -2.93 4.44 6.15
C GLY A 111 -2.66 5.95 6.14
N LYS A 112 -3.62 6.74 5.64
CA LYS A 112 -3.56 8.19 5.71
C LYS A 112 -3.56 8.70 7.16
N ILE A 113 -4.46 8.18 8.01
CA ILE A 113 -4.55 8.54 9.43
C ILE A 113 -3.23 8.22 10.15
N ASN A 114 -2.59 7.09 9.83
CA ASN A 114 -1.28 6.75 10.38
C ASN A 114 -0.22 7.78 9.98
N GLY A 115 -0.20 8.26 8.73
CA GLY A 115 0.70 9.32 8.28
C GLY A 115 0.46 10.66 8.98
N GLU A 116 -0.81 11.02 9.20
CA GLU A 116 -1.19 12.19 10.01
C GLU A 116 -0.71 12.05 11.47
N GLY A 117 -0.85 10.85 12.03
CA GLY A 117 -0.41 10.51 13.39
C GLY A 117 1.10 10.61 13.54
N ASP A 118 1.87 10.02 12.63
CA ASP A 118 3.34 10.07 12.63
C ASP A 118 3.84 11.51 12.55
N GLU A 119 3.23 12.34 11.70
CA GLU A 119 3.57 13.75 11.60
C GLU A 119 3.24 14.51 12.89
N ALA A 120 2.06 14.27 13.49
CA ALA A 120 1.67 14.89 14.74
C ALA A 120 2.64 14.52 15.89
N ILE A 121 3.08 13.26 15.95
CA ILE A 121 4.05 12.79 16.94
C ILE A 121 5.42 13.44 16.69
N ALA A 122 5.87 13.52 15.44
CA ALA A 122 7.16 14.13 15.09
C ALA A 122 7.24 15.61 15.52
N VAL A 123 6.13 16.36 15.44
CA VAL A 123 6.07 17.76 15.91
C VAL A 123 6.20 17.88 17.43
N LEU A 124 5.83 16.84 18.19
CA LEU A 124 5.98 16.82 19.64
C LEU A 124 7.41 16.56 20.12
N GLY A 125 8.32 16.15 19.23
CA GLY A 125 9.76 16.07 19.49
C GLY A 125 10.19 14.97 20.46
N PHE A 126 9.47 13.85 20.48
CA PHE A 126 9.89 12.63 21.19
C PHE A 126 11.07 11.94 20.51
#